data_AF-A0A3B9N318-F1
#
_entry.id   AF-A0A3B9N318-F1
#
_cell.length_a   1.000
_cell.length_b   1.000
_cell.length_c   1.000
_cell.angle_alpha   90.00
_cell.angle_beta   90.00
_cell.angle_gamma   90.00
#
_symmetry.space_group_name_H-M   'P 1'
#
loop_
_entity.id
_entity.type
_entity.pdbx_description
1 polymer ?
#
loop_
_entity_poly.entity_id
_entity_poly.type
_entity_poly.pdbx_seq_one_letter_code
_entity_poly.pdbx_strand_id
1 'polypeptide(L)'
;MCVEAAVLGTPSLRYSNFAGKIGVLEELEQLYELTYGFPVSKSNALLEKLDNLLKIESIKLLWHQKRDKMLRDKIDVSAFWTWLIDNYPSSVKEWRSQQKKF
;
A
#
# COMPACT_ATOMS: atom_id res chain seq x y z
N MET A 1 -5.61 -5.97 -9.64
CA MET A 1 -5.94 -5.27 -8.38
C MET A 1 -4.73 -4.42 -7.98
N CYS A 2 -4.85 -3.09 -7.79
CA CYS A 2 -3.68 -2.21 -7.58
C CYS A 2 -3.11 -2.22 -6.15
N VAL A 3 -3.98 -2.35 -5.14
CA VAL A 3 -3.53 -2.44 -3.73
C VAL A 3 -2.69 -3.70 -3.53
N GLU A 4 -3.18 -4.85 -4.01
CA GLU A 4 -2.45 -6.12 -3.95
C GLU A 4 -1.09 -6.03 -4.65
N ALA A 5 -1.05 -5.45 -5.85
CA ALA A 5 0.20 -5.23 -6.57
C ALA A 5 1.20 -4.41 -5.74
N ALA A 6 0.76 -3.30 -5.14
CA ALA A 6 1.59 -2.47 -4.27
C ALA A 6 2.13 -3.25 -3.06
N VAL A 7 1.29 -4.02 -2.37
CA VAL A 7 1.68 -4.85 -1.20
C VAL A 7 2.68 -5.94 -1.59
N LEU A 8 2.57 -6.50 -2.80
CA LEU A 8 3.53 -7.48 -3.32
C LEU A 8 4.83 -6.86 -3.86
N GLY A 9 4.89 -5.53 -4.00
CA GLY A 9 6.03 -4.84 -4.62
C GLY A 9 6.04 -4.99 -6.15
N THR A 10 4.85 -4.94 -6.77
CA THR A 10 4.66 -4.93 -8.22
C THR A 10 4.18 -3.55 -8.67
N PRO A 11 4.84 -2.90 -9.63
CA PRO A 11 4.37 -1.63 -10.19
C PRO A 11 3.00 -1.79 -10.85
N SER A 12 2.10 -0.83 -10.62
CA SER A 12 0.81 -0.79 -11.31
C SER A 12 0.42 0.61 -11.76
N LEU A 13 -0.12 0.70 -12.99
CA LEU A 13 -0.76 1.88 -13.54
C LEU A 13 -2.26 1.64 -13.63
N ARG A 14 -3.07 2.55 -13.10
CA ARG A 14 -4.52 2.44 -13.07
C ARG A 14 -5.14 3.55 -13.88
N TYR A 15 -5.88 3.19 -14.93
CA TYR A 15 -6.65 4.13 -15.74
C TYR A 15 -8.11 4.14 -15.28
N SER A 16 -8.53 5.18 -14.55
CA SER A 16 -9.84 5.19 -13.89
C SER A 16 -10.26 6.60 -13.46
N ASN A 17 -11.56 6.91 -13.58
CA ASN A 17 -12.17 8.13 -13.03
C ASN A 17 -12.20 8.21 -11.49
N PHE A 18 -11.75 7.13 -10.83
CA PHE A 18 -11.50 7.09 -9.39
C PHE A 18 -10.03 7.38 -9.04
N ALA A 19 -9.21 7.85 -9.98
CA ALA A 19 -7.89 8.40 -9.67
C ALA A 19 -8.02 9.56 -8.68
N GLY A 20 -7.23 9.55 -7.60
CA GLY A 20 -7.30 10.55 -6.53
C GLY A 20 -8.57 10.55 -5.68
N LYS A 21 -9.36 9.46 -5.66
CA LYS A 21 -10.61 9.37 -4.87
C LYS A 21 -10.64 8.23 -3.86
N ILE A 22 -9.63 7.36 -3.86
CA ILE A 22 -9.58 6.16 -3.04
C ILE A 22 -8.40 6.32 -2.07
N GLY A 23 -8.68 6.62 -0.80
CA GLY A 23 -7.67 7.02 0.18
C GLY A 23 -6.50 6.03 0.31
N VAL A 24 -6.76 4.72 0.37
CA VAL A 24 -5.69 3.71 0.42
C VAL A 24 -4.78 3.75 -0.81
N LEU A 25 -5.33 3.98 -2.01
CA LEU A 25 -4.53 4.07 -3.22
C LEU A 25 -3.78 5.39 -3.32
N GLU A 26 -4.38 6.47 -2.82
CA GLU A 26 -3.73 7.78 -2.75
C GLU A 26 -2.54 7.75 -1.78
N GLU A 27 -2.68 7.10 -0.63
CA GLU A 27 -1.56 6.90 0.30
C GLU A 27 -0.42 6.08 -0.35
N LEU A 28 -0.76 4.95 -0.97
CA LEU A 28 0.20 4.09 -1.68
C LEU A 28 0.91 4.79 -2.85
N GLU A 29 0.23 5.74 -3.49
CA GLU A 29 0.76 6.53 -4.59
C GLU A 29 1.64 7.68 -4.08
N GLN A 30 1.13 8.49 -3.15
CA GLN A 30 1.78 9.74 -2.73
C GLN A 30 2.91 9.51 -1.70
N LEU A 31 2.75 8.57 -0.76
CA LEU A 31 3.75 8.34 0.30
C LEU A 31 4.81 7.30 -0.08
N TYR A 32 4.41 6.30 -0.87
CA TYR A 32 5.24 5.13 -1.16
C TYR A 32 5.57 4.96 -2.64
N GLU A 33 4.91 5.69 -3.53
CA GLU A 33 5.14 5.63 -4.97
C GLU A 33 5.08 4.20 -5.54
N LEU A 34 4.17 3.38 -5.00
CA LEU A 34 4.02 1.96 -5.35
C LEU A 34 3.04 1.72 -6.50
N THR A 35 2.07 2.62 -6.67
CA THR A 35 1.04 2.57 -7.71
C THR A 35 0.78 3.98 -8.22
N TYR A 36 0.25 4.11 -9.44
CA TYR A 36 -0.10 5.41 -10.02
C TYR A 36 -1.49 5.39 -10.64
N GLY A 37 -2.30 6.41 -10.33
CA GLY A 37 -3.66 6.56 -10.83
C GLY A 37 -3.79 7.69 -11.86
N PHE A 38 -4.41 7.39 -13.00
CA PHE A 38 -4.65 8.35 -14.07
C PHE A 38 -6.14 8.45 -14.38
N PRO A 39 -6.73 9.65 -14.43
CA PRO A 39 -8.10 9.83 -14.90
C PRO A 39 -8.22 9.49 -16.39
N VAL A 40 -9.41 9.09 -16.85
CA VAL A 40 -9.60 8.61 -18.23
C VAL A 40 -9.47 9.71 -19.31
N SER A 41 -9.23 10.95 -18.90
CA SER A 41 -8.89 12.07 -19.79
C SER A 41 -7.38 12.24 -20.01
N LYS A 42 -6.54 11.49 -19.28
CA LYS A 42 -5.08 11.65 -19.26
C LYS A 42 -4.35 10.40 -19.75
N SER A 43 -4.76 9.83 -20.88
CA SER A 43 -4.10 8.68 -21.51
C SER A 43 -2.61 8.93 -21.78
N ASN A 44 -2.26 10.10 -22.31
CA ASN A 44 -0.86 10.45 -22.63
C ASN A 44 0.04 10.41 -21.39
N ALA A 45 -0.44 10.91 -20.24
CA ALA A 45 0.33 10.89 -19.00
C ALA A 45 0.56 9.45 -18.48
N LEU A 46 -0.42 8.56 -18.69
CA LEU A 46 -0.27 7.15 -18.35
C LEU A 46 0.80 6.49 -19.23
N LEU A 47 0.75 6.73 -20.54
CA LEU A 47 1.72 6.17 -21.49
C LEU A 47 3.13 6.69 -21.22
N GLU A 48 3.28 7.98 -20.93
CA GLU A 48 4.55 8.57 -20.53
C GLU A 48 5.11 7.91 -19.26
N LYS A 49 4.25 7.71 -18.24
CA LYS A 49 4.66 7.00 -17.02
C LYS A 49 5.07 5.56 -17.32
N LEU A 50 4.34 4.86 -18.18
CA LEU A 50 4.68 3.51 -18.62
C LEU A 50 6.07 3.46 -19.26
N ASP A 51 6.35 4.35 -20.21
CA ASP A 51 7.65 4.43 -20.87
C ASP A 51 8.77 4.74 -19.88
N ASN A 52 8.51 5.61 -18.89
CA ASN A 52 9.47 5.90 -17.82
C ASN A 52 9.74 4.68 -16.95
N LEU A 53 8.71 3.90 -16.60
CA LEU A 53 8.88 2.67 -15.82
C LEU A 53 9.65 1.60 -16.59
N LEU A 54 9.38 1.42 -17.89
CA LEU A 54 10.06 0.43 -18.73
C LEU A 54 11.57 0.69 -18.88
N LYS A 55 12.00 1.94 -18.69
CA LYS A 55 13.42 2.34 -18.73
C LYS A 55 14.17 2.10 -17.42
N ILE A 56 13.47 1.79 -16.33
CA ILE A 56 14.11 1.55 -15.03
C ILE A 56 14.74 0.16 -15.05
N GLU A 57 16.07 0.13 -15.12
CA GLU A 57 16.82 -1.10 -14.90
C GLU A 57 16.56 -1.62 -13.48
N SER A 58 16.39 -2.93 -13.33
CA SER A 58 16.12 -3.56 -12.03
C SER A 58 14.88 -3.01 -11.30
N ILE A 59 13.84 -2.59 -12.03
CA ILE A 59 12.59 -2.03 -11.46
C ILE A 59 12.00 -2.87 -10.32
N LYS A 60 12.11 -4.20 -10.38
CA LYS A 60 11.65 -5.11 -9.32
C LYS A 60 12.34 -4.83 -7.99
N LEU A 61 13.67 -4.65 -7.99
CA LEU A 61 14.43 -4.36 -6.77
C LEU A 61 13.97 -3.03 -6.16
N LEU A 62 13.83 -2.00 -6.99
CA LEU A 62 13.36 -0.69 -6.55
C LEU A 62 11.95 -0.77 -5.93
N TRP A 63 11.04 -1.51 -6.55
CA TRP A 63 9.69 -1.69 -6.03
C TRP A 63 9.64 -2.50 -4.74
N HIS A 64 10.49 -3.53 -4.60
CA HIS A 64 10.65 -4.26 -3.35
C HIS A 64 11.14 -3.34 -2.22
N GLN A 65 12.10 -2.46 -2.48
CA GLN A 65 12.56 -1.48 -1.49
C GLN A 65 11.45 -0.50 -1.05
N LYS A 66 10.65 0.00 -2.01
CA LYS A 66 9.49 0.85 -1.72
C LYS A 66 8.44 0.12 -0.89
N ARG A 67 8.16 -1.15 -1.23
CA ARG A 67 7.25 -2.01 -0.46
C ARG A 67 7.78 -2.23 0.95
N ASP A 68 9.07 -2.49 1.11
CA ASP A 68 9.66 -2.74 2.42
C ASP A 68 9.59 -1.50 3.31
N LYS A 69 9.72 -0.30 2.73
CA LYS A 69 9.43 0.97 3.44
C LYS A 69 7.98 1.01 3.91
N MET A 70 7.03 0.76 3.01
CA MET A 70 5.60 0.74 3.34
C MET A 70 5.28 -0.27 4.46
N LEU A 71 5.78 -1.50 4.36
CA LEU A 71 5.52 -2.54 5.36
C LEU A 71 6.08 -2.19 6.74
N ARG A 72 7.22 -1.51 6.83
CA ARG A 72 7.79 -1.06 8.12
C ARG A 72 6.94 0.02 8.81
N ASP A 73 6.23 0.84 8.04
CA ASP A 73 5.38 1.91 8.58
C ASP A 73 4.00 1.39 9.01
N LYS A 74 3.66 0.13 8.68
CA LYS A 74 2.36 -0.47 8.98
C LYS A 74 2.46 -1.53 10.06
N ILE A 75 1.35 -1.75 10.76
CA ILE A 75 1.22 -2.85 11.71
C ILE A 75 1.33 -4.18 10.98
N ASP A 76 2.02 -5.15 11.60
CA ASP A 76 1.93 -6.55 11.23
C ASP A 76 0.57 -7.10 11.69
N VAL A 77 -0.38 -7.12 10.75
CA VAL A 77 -1.75 -7.59 11.01
C VAL A 77 -1.77 -9.08 11.34
N SER A 78 -0.86 -9.87 10.78
CA SER A 78 -0.76 -11.31 11.08
C SER A 78 -0.34 -11.54 12.52
N ALA A 79 0.72 -10.86 12.98
CA ALA A 79 1.15 -10.91 14.36
C ALA A 79 0.07 -10.42 15.33
N PHE A 80 -0.65 -9.34 14.96
CA PHE A 80 -1.77 -8.84 15.75
C PHE A 80 -2.89 -9.88 15.90
N TRP A 81 -3.32 -10.53 14.82
CA TRP A 81 -4.36 -11.56 14.88
C TRP A 81 -3.93 -12.78 15.70
N THR A 82 -2.70 -13.26 15.51
CA THR A 82 -2.13 -14.36 16.29
C THR A 82 -2.17 -14.02 17.78
N TRP A 83 -1.65 -12.85 18.18
CA TRP A 83 -1.71 -12.42 19.57
C TRP A 83 -3.15 -12.33 20.08
N LEU A 84 -4.06 -11.73 19.31
CA LEU A 84 -5.43 -11.50 19.72
C LEU A 84 -6.17 -12.82 19.99
N ILE A 85 -6.05 -13.77 19.07
CA ILE A 85 -6.78 -15.04 19.10
C ILE A 85 -6.16 -16.00 20.13
N ASP A 86 -4.84 -16.20 20.09
CA ASP A 86 -4.16 -17.18 20.92
C ASP A 86 -4.21 -16.82 22.42
N ASN A 87 -4.30 -15.52 22.73
CA ASN A 87 -4.35 -15.02 24.10
C ASN A 87 -5.77 -14.62 24.54
N TYR A 88 -6.81 -14.94 23.77
CA TYR A 88 -8.18 -14.66 24.16
C TYR A 88 -8.57 -15.47 25.42
N PRO A 89 -9.27 -14.90 26.43
CA PRO A 89 -9.83 -13.53 26.48
C PRO A 89 -8.88 -12.46 27.06
N SER A 90 -7.68 -12.84 27.50
CA SER A 90 -6.71 -11.95 28.15
C SER A 90 -6.26 -10.80 27.24
N SER A 91 -5.99 -11.08 25.95
CA SER A 91 -5.65 -10.07 24.92
C SER A 91 -6.67 -8.93 24.86
N VAL A 92 -7.97 -9.26 24.87
CA VAL A 92 -9.06 -8.28 24.81
C VAL A 92 -9.15 -7.47 26.11
N LYS A 93 -8.94 -8.10 27.27
CA LYS A 93 -8.92 -7.40 28.56
C LYS A 93 -7.76 -6.40 28.62
N GLU A 94 -6.58 -6.84 28.18
CA GLU A 94 -5.37 -6.01 28.09
C GLU A 94 -5.60 -4.80 27.18
N TRP A 95 -6.07 -5.02 25.94
CA TRP A 95 -6.34 -3.95 24.98
C TRP A 95 -7.33 -2.91 25.51
N ARG A 96 -8.44 -3.35 26.12
CA ARG A 96 -9.45 -2.45 26.71
C ARG A 96 -8.91 -1.63 27.88
N SER A 97 -7.96 -2.16 28.65
CA SER A 97 -7.37 -1.43 29.78
C SER A 97 -6.47 -0.26 29.31
N GLN A 98 -5.84 -0.38 28.15
CA GLN A 98 -4.96 0.63 27.58
C GLN A 98 -5.74 1.82 26.96
N GLN A 99 -6.96 1.59 26.48
CA GLN A 99 -7.81 2.64 25.88
C GLN A 99 -8.36 3.65 26.89
N LYS A 100 -8.40 3.34 28.20
CA LYS A 100 -8.94 4.22 29.25
C LYS A 100 -7.92 5.23 29.81
N LYS A 101 -6.71 5.31 29.24
CA LYS A 101 -5.63 6.19 29.71
C LYS A 101 -5.54 7.54 28.95
N PHE A 102 -6.49 7.81 28.07
CA PHE A 102 -6.69 9.10 27.39
C PHE A 102 -8.12 9.59 27.66
#